data_AF-A0AAI8N0W9-F1
#
_entry.id   AF-A0AAI8N0W9-F1
#
_cell.length_a   1.000
_cell.length_b   1.000
_cell.length_c   1.000
_cell.angle_alpha   90.00
_cell.angle_beta   90.00
_cell.angle_gamma   90.00
#
_symmetry.space_group_name_H-M   'P 1'
#
loop_
_entity.id
_entity.type
_entity.pdbx_description
1 polymer ?
#
loop_
_entity_poly.entity_id
_entity_poly.type
_entity_poly.pdbx_seq_one_letter_code
_entity_poly.pdbx_strand_id
1 'polypeptide(L)'
;MTNEFAIPRSVEWKETHIRILNQQKLPDVTEYADLATKEDVFDAIVTLKVRGAPAIGITAAFGLALAAKSFETRDLSDFRRQLADVKAYLNSSRPTAVNLTWALDRLTDSIRSAISINEAKTTLVHEAIQIQIEDEETCRMIGQNALHLFKKGDQIMTICNAGSIATSRYGTALAPFYLAKQKDLGLHIYACETRPVLQGSRLTAWELMQGGIDVTLITDSMAAHTMKEKHISAVIVGADRIAKNGDTANKIGTYGLAILANAFQIPFFVAAPLSTFDLQIENGDQIPIEERDPDEVRQISGIRTAPEDVPVFNPAFDITPSSLISGIITEKGIVMGSYTEEIEQLFADCQLS
;
A
#
# COMPACT_ATOMS: atom_id res chain seq x y z
N MET A 1 25.58 0.94 1.19
CA MET A 1 24.55 1.52 0.31
C MET A 1 25.28 2.04 -0.94
N THR A 2 24.78 1.71 -2.13
CA THR A 2 25.34 2.21 -3.40
C THR A 2 24.96 3.69 -3.56
N ASN A 3 25.89 4.54 -4.03
CA ASN A 3 25.67 5.97 -4.27
C ASN A 3 24.79 6.27 -5.52
N GLU A 4 24.12 5.27 -6.09
CA GLU A 4 23.25 5.43 -7.25
C GLU A 4 21.80 5.46 -6.80
N PHE A 5 21.07 6.50 -7.23
CA PHE A 5 19.64 6.63 -7.07
C PHE A 5 18.95 5.39 -7.68
N ALA A 6 18.31 4.58 -6.85
CA ALA A 6 17.52 3.45 -7.31
C ALA A 6 16.19 3.43 -6.57
N ILE A 7 15.11 3.22 -7.32
CA ILE A 7 13.75 3.06 -6.79
C ILE A 7 13.51 1.56 -6.57
N PRO A 8 13.37 1.09 -5.32
CA PRO A 8 13.27 -0.35 -5.04
C PRO A 8 12.01 -1.00 -5.62
N ARG A 9 12.06 -2.31 -5.91
CA ARG A 9 10.90 -3.10 -6.35
C ARG A 9 10.46 -4.06 -5.25
N SER A 10 9.15 -4.19 -5.05
CA SER A 10 8.57 -5.11 -4.07
C SER A 10 8.49 -6.55 -4.57
N VAL A 11 8.02 -6.74 -5.82
CA VAL A 11 7.66 -8.03 -6.41
C VAL A 11 8.07 -8.08 -7.88
N GLU A 12 8.57 -9.22 -8.35
CA GLU A 12 8.91 -9.47 -9.74
C GLU A 12 8.45 -10.86 -10.18
N TRP A 13 7.82 -10.94 -11.34
CA TRP A 13 7.50 -12.20 -12.01
C TRP A 13 8.74 -12.80 -12.67
N LYS A 14 9.02 -14.08 -12.44
CA LYS A 14 10.17 -14.82 -13.01
C LYS A 14 9.75 -16.10 -13.73
N GLU A 15 8.58 -16.08 -14.37
CA GLU A 15 7.94 -17.16 -15.13
C GLU A 15 7.58 -18.43 -14.34
N THR A 16 8.53 -18.98 -13.58
CA THR A 16 8.45 -20.22 -12.80
C THR A 16 8.32 -19.97 -11.30
N HIS A 17 8.61 -18.74 -10.85
CA HIS A 17 8.50 -18.30 -9.46
C HIS A 17 8.22 -16.79 -9.42
N ILE A 18 7.92 -16.30 -8.22
CA ILE A 18 7.72 -14.89 -7.91
C ILE A 18 8.84 -14.49 -6.97
N ARG A 19 9.59 -13.44 -7.31
CA ARG A 19 10.62 -12.91 -6.44
C ARG A 19 10.07 -11.71 -5.67
N ILE A 20 10.16 -11.74 -4.33
CA ILE A 20 9.77 -10.61 -3.47
C ILE A 20 10.94 -10.12 -2.63
N LEU A 21 10.96 -8.84 -2.29
CA LEU A 21 11.84 -8.31 -1.24
C LEU A 21 11.30 -8.76 0.12
N ASN A 22 12.13 -9.40 0.96
CA ASN A 22 11.70 -9.79 2.30
C ASN A 22 11.67 -8.58 3.25
N GLN A 23 10.50 -7.97 3.40
CA GLN A 23 10.32 -6.75 4.20
C GLN A 23 10.45 -6.98 5.72
N GLN A 24 10.44 -8.23 6.19
CA GLN A 24 10.65 -8.53 7.61
C GLN A 24 12.09 -8.27 8.04
N LYS A 25 13.06 -8.45 7.13
CA LYS A 25 14.48 -8.32 7.44
C LYS A 25 15.04 -6.92 7.21
N LEU A 26 14.24 -6.02 6.64
CA LEU A 26 14.60 -4.60 6.56
C LEU A 26 14.51 -3.94 7.94
N PRO A 27 15.42 -2.99 8.24
CA PRO A 27 16.42 -2.41 7.35
C PRO A 27 17.77 -3.15 7.35
N ASP A 28 17.92 -4.17 8.20
CA ASP A 28 19.21 -4.83 8.47
C ASP A 28 19.75 -5.63 7.28
N VAL A 29 18.87 -6.32 6.55
CA VAL A 29 19.25 -7.18 5.42
C VAL A 29 18.30 -6.96 4.24
N THR A 30 18.86 -6.56 3.10
CA THR A 30 18.15 -6.55 1.81
C THR A 30 18.29 -7.94 1.17
N GLU A 31 17.34 -8.83 1.43
CA GLU A 31 17.26 -10.15 0.78
C GLU A 31 15.98 -10.32 -0.02
N TYR A 32 16.04 -11.20 -1.02
CA TYR A 32 14.89 -11.57 -1.83
C TYR A 32 14.50 -13.03 -1.55
N ALA A 33 13.19 -13.28 -1.50
CA ALA A 33 12.62 -14.62 -1.39
C ALA A 33 11.94 -15.01 -2.71
N ASP A 34 12.16 -16.24 -3.15
CA ASP A 34 11.54 -16.80 -4.34
C ASP A 34 10.36 -17.69 -3.89
N LEU A 35 9.15 -17.36 -4.35
CA LEU A 35 7.89 -18.05 -4.05
C LEU A 35 7.52 -18.93 -5.24
N ALA A 36 7.39 -20.23 -5.02
CA ALA A 36 7.14 -21.20 -6.08
C ALA A 36 5.74 -21.83 -6.01
N THR A 37 5.06 -21.69 -4.87
CA THR A 37 3.75 -22.30 -4.60
C THR A 37 2.72 -21.28 -4.13
N LYS A 38 1.43 -21.64 -4.17
CA LYS A 38 0.36 -20.81 -3.60
C LYS A 38 0.50 -20.71 -2.08
N GLU A 39 1.05 -21.73 -1.43
CA GLU A 39 1.36 -21.75 -0.01
C GLU A 39 2.46 -20.74 0.35
N ASP A 40 3.53 -20.65 -0.46
CA ASP A 40 4.59 -19.63 -0.26
C ASP A 40 4.03 -18.22 -0.38
N VAL A 41 3.15 -17.97 -1.35
CA VAL A 41 2.49 -16.67 -1.54
C VAL A 41 1.60 -16.33 -0.36
N PHE A 42 0.80 -17.29 0.11
CA PHE A 42 -0.06 -17.11 1.27
C PHE A 42 0.76 -16.78 2.52
N ASP A 43 1.81 -17.56 2.80
CA ASP A 43 2.73 -17.33 3.93
C ASP A 43 3.38 -15.95 3.83
N ALA A 44 3.87 -15.56 2.65
CA ALA A 44 4.51 -14.27 2.46
C ALA A 44 3.59 -13.08 2.74
N ILE A 45 2.29 -13.20 2.41
CA ILE A 45 1.27 -12.18 2.68
C ILE A 45 0.93 -12.14 4.18
N VAL A 46 0.67 -13.29 4.80
CA VAL A 46 0.28 -13.39 6.22
C VAL A 46 1.40 -12.96 7.16
N THR A 47 2.62 -13.39 6.89
CA THR A 47 3.81 -13.07 7.71
C THR A 47 4.39 -11.69 7.43
N LEU A 48 3.82 -10.93 6.49
CA LEU A 48 4.29 -9.61 6.08
C LEU A 48 5.69 -9.59 5.45
N LYS A 49 6.13 -10.69 4.81
CA LYS A 49 7.29 -10.68 3.91
C LYS A 49 7.03 -9.75 2.73
N VAL A 50 5.80 -9.74 2.22
CA VAL A 50 5.27 -8.71 1.32
C VAL A 50 4.09 -7.99 1.97
N ARG A 51 4.06 -6.67 1.89
CA ARG A 51 2.96 -5.86 2.43
C ARG A 51 2.78 -4.56 1.66
N GLY A 52 1.68 -3.86 1.96
CA GLY A 52 1.18 -2.74 1.18
C GLY A 52 0.07 -3.21 0.25
N ALA A 53 -1.08 -2.53 0.25
CA ALA A 53 -2.29 -3.05 -0.39
C ALA A 53 -2.06 -3.39 -1.88
N PRO A 54 -1.41 -2.53 -2.70
CA PRO A 54 -1.17 -2.88 -4.10
C PRO A 54 -0.15 -4.02 -4.27
N ALA A 55 0.96 -4.04 -3.52
CA ALA A 55 1.95 -5.13 -3.60
C ALA A 55 1.36 -6.50 -3.21
N ILE A 56 0.44 -6.54 -2.23
CA ILE A 56 -0.30 -7.75 -1.87
C ILE A 56 -1.16 -8.22 -3.05
N GLY A 57 -1.94 -7.32 -3.66
CA GLY A 57 -2.77 -7.63 -4.82
C GLY A 57 -1.98 -8.20 -6.00
N ILE A 58 -0.87 -7.55 -6.36
CA ILE A 58 0.04 -7.99 -7.43
C ILE A 58 0.63 -9.38 -7.12
N THR A 59 1.11 -9.58 -5.89
CA THR A 59 1.71 -10.87 -5.48
C THR A 59 0.67 -11.99 -5.51
N ALA A 60 -0.56 -11.72 -5.05
CA ALA A 60 -1.65 -12.69 -5.10
C ALA A 60 -2.09 -13.00 -6.53
N ALA A 61 -2.13 -12.00 -7.43
CA ALA A 61 -2.41 -12.21 -8.84
C ALA A 61 -1.36 -13.13 -9.48
N PHE A 62 -0.07 -12.87 -9.24
CA PHE A 62 0.99 -13.78 -9.69
C PHE A 62 0.87 -15.17 -9.06
N GLY A 63 0.52 -15.27 -7.78
CA GLY A 63 0.32 -16.55 -7.10
C GLY A 63 -0.79 -17.39 -7.73
N LEU A 64 -1.91 -16.76 -8.06
CA LEU A 64 -3.03 -17.42 -8.75
C LEU A 64 -2.62 -17.88 -10.15
N ALA A 65 -1.95 -17.02 -10.92
CA ALA A 65 -1.46 -17.35 -12.25
C ALA A 65 -0.40 -18.48 -12.22
N LEU A 66 0.48 -18.48 -11.22
CA LEU A 66 1.50 -19.52 -11.00
C LEU A 66 0.85 -20.87 -10.67
N ALA A 67 -0.09 -20.90 -9.72
CA ALA A 67 -0.81 -22.11 -9.36
C ALA A 67 -1.61 -22.67 -10.55
N ALA A 68 -2.22 -21.80 -11.36
CA ALA A 68 -2.95 -22.22 -12.54
C ALA A 68 -2.08 -22.99 -13.55
N LYS A 69 -0.76 -22.72 -13.60
CA LYS A 69 0.16 -23.45 -14.49
C LYS A 69 0.25 -24.93 -14.14
N SER A 70 0.17 -25.29 -12.86
CA SER A 70 0.31 -26.68 -12.39
C SER A 70 -0.98 -27.51 -12.49
N PHE A 71 -2.11 -26.92 -12.91
CA PHE A 71 -3.35 -27.69 -13.04
C PHE A 71 -3.26 -28.69 -14.20
N GLU A 72 -3.50 -29.96 -13.88
CA GLU A 72 -3.58 -31.08 -14.81
C GLU A 72 -5.05 -31.43 -15.06
N THR A 73 -5.67 -30.74 -16.02
CA THR A 73 -7.05 -31.01 -16.43
C THR A 73 -7.21 -30.83 -17.93
N ARG A 74 -8.23 -31.49 -18.49
CA ARG A 74 -8.62 -31.38 -19.91
C ARG A 74 -9.97 -30.68 -20.09
N ASP A 75 -10.68 -30.42 -18.99
CA ASP A 75 -11.96 -29.72 -19.00
C ASP A 75 -11.79 -28.29 -18.47
N LEU A 76 -12.26 -27.33 -19.26
CA LEU A 76 -12.20 -25.92 -18.89
C LEU A 76 -13.09 -25.60 -17.68
N SER A 77 -14.18 -26.34 -17.48
CA SER A 77 -15.07 -26.13 -16.34
C SER A 77 -14.38 -26.55 -15.03
N ASP A 78 -13.72 -27.71 -15.04
CA ASP A 78 -12.84 -28.16 -13.95
C ASP A 78 -11.66 -27.19 -13.71
N PHE A 79 -11.01 -26.69 -14.76
CA PHE A 79 -9.96 -25.67 -14.62
C PHE A 79 -10.45 -24.43 -13.86
N ARG A 80 -11.65 -23.92 -14.21
CA ARG A 80 -12.26 -22.76 -13.55
C ARG A 80 -12.62 -23.05 -12.09
N ARG A 81 -13.06 -24.28 -11.78
CA ARG A 81 -13.32 -24.71 -10.40
C ARG A 81 -12.03 -24.72 -9.57
N GLN A 82 -10.97 -25.36 -10.05
CA GLN A 82 -9.67 -25.38 -9.35
C GLN A 82 -9.11 -23.96 -9.14
N LEU A 83 -9.29 -23.08 -10.14
CA LEU A 83 -8.91 -21.67 -10.02
C LEU A 83 -9.69 -20.95 -8.92
N ALA A 84 -11.01 -21.18 -8.83
CA ALA A 84 -11.85 -20.61 -7.79
C ALA A 84 -11.44 -21.07 -6.38
N ASP A 85 -11.06 -22.34 -6.22
CA ASP A 85 -10.56 -22.88 -4.94
C ASP A 85 -9.25 -22.20 -4.52
N VAL A 86 -8.31 -22.00 -5.45
CA VAL A 86 -7.04 -21.29 -5.17
C VAL A 86 -7.28 -19.81 -4.89
N LYS A 87 -8.19 -19.17 -5.64
CA LYS A 87 -8.60 -17.79 -5.38
C LYS A 87 -9.15 -17.64 -3.96
N ALA A 88 -10.08 -18.51 -3.54
CA ALA A 88 -10.66 -18.46 -2.20
C ALA A 88 -9.58 -18.63 -1.11
N TYR A 89 -8.65 -19.56 -1.31
CA TYR A 89 -7.50 -19.77 -0.43
C TYR A 89 -6.65 -18.50 -0.30
N LEU A 90 -6.18 -17.92 -1.42
CA LEU A 90 -5.35 -16.71 -1.39
C LEU A 90 -6.09 -15.50 -0.81
N ASN A 91 -7.38 -15.33 -1.13
CA ASN A 91 -8.19 -14.23 -0.63
C ASN A 91 -8.38 -14.28 0.90
N SER A 92 -8.35 -15.47 1.49
CA SER A 92 -8.46 -15.65 2.95
C SER A 92 -7.22 -15.20 3.74
N SER A 93 -6.12 -14.85 3.06
CA SER A 93 -4.87 -14.44 3.73
C SER A 93 -5.03 -13.16 4.57
N ARG A 94 -5.69 -12.12 4.03
CA ARG A 94 -5.89 -10.83 4.73
C ARG A 94 -7.22 -10.15 4.32
N PRO A 95 -8.31 -10.32 5.08
CA PRO A 95 -9.65 -9.84 4.72
C PRO A 95 -9.82 -8.31 4.57
N THR A 96 -8.92 -7.52 5.16
CA THR A 96 -8.99 -6.05 5.12
C THR A 96 -8.47 -5.43 3.82
N ALA A 97 -7.62 -6.15 3.07
CA ALA A 97 -6.96 -5.63 1.87
C ALA A 97 -7.86 -5.73 0.63
N VAL A 98 -8.57 -4.66 0.27
CA VAL A 98 -9.47 -4.63 -0.90
C VAL A 98 -8.73 -4.94 -2.20
N ASN A 99 -7.49 -4.48 -2.34
CA ASN A 99 -6.64 -4.75 -3.51
C ASN A 99 -6.36 -6.25 -3.73
N LEU A 100 -6.36 -7.07 -2.66
CA LEU A 100 -6.21 -8.52 -2.77
C LEU A 100 -7.40 -9.11 -3.52
N THR A 101 -8.60 -8.80 -3.04
CA THR A 101 -9.85 -9.28 -3.63
C THR A 101 -10.01 -8.76 -5.06
N TRP A 102 -9.80 -7.45 -5.27
CA TRP A 102 -9.85 -6.81 -6.59
C TRP A 102 -8.94 -7.49 -7.62
N ALA A 103 -7.67 -7.75 -7.26
CA ALA A 103 -6.71 -8.34 -8.19
C ALA A 103 -7.09 -9.79 -8.54
N LEU A 104 -7.53 -10.57 -7.56
CA LEU A 104 -7.98 -11.95 -7.77
C LEU A 104 -9.28 -12.00 -8.59
N ASP A 105 -10.23 -11.10 -8.34
CA ASP A 105 -11.47 -10.96 -9.11
C ASP A 105 -11.17 -10.64 -10.58
N ARG A 106 -10.36 -9.60 -10.83
CA ARG A 106 -9.92 -9.18 -12.16
C ARG A 106 -9.27 -10.33 -12.94
N LEU A 107 -8.38 -11.10 -12.30
CA LEU A 107 -7.78 -12.28 -12.93
C LEU A 107 -8.82 -13.33 -13.31
N THR A 108 -9.74 -13.67 -12.39
CA THR A 108 -10.77 -14.66 -12.70
C THR A 108 -11.73 -14.20 -13.79
N ASP A 109 -12.03 -12.91 -13.86
CA ASP A 109 -12.90 -12.35 -14.89
C ASP A 109 -12.24 -12.33 -16.28
N SER A 110 -10.91 -12.17 -16.34
CA SER A 110 -10.15 -12.15 -17.60
C SER A 110 -10.29 -13.43 -18.44
N ILE A 111 -10.60 -14.57 -17.80
CA ILE A 111 -10.73 -15.88 -18.48
C ILE A 111 -12.19 -16.31 -18.74
N ARG A 112 -13.17 -15.44 -18.52
CA ARG A 112 -14.60 -15.77 -18.74
C ARG A 112 -14.88 -16.18 -20.19
N SER A 113 -14.22 -15.54 -21.15
CA SER A 113 -14.35 -15.81 -22.58
C SER A 113 -13.35 -16.85 -23.13
N ALA A 114 -12.42 -17.35 -22.30
CA ALA A 114 -11.42 -18.31 -22.76
C ALA A 114 -12.09 -19.56 -23.36
N ILE A 115 -11.58 -20.02 -24.51
CA ILE A 115 -12.06 -21.20 -25.24
C ILE A 115 -11.15 -22.42 -25.02
N SER A 116 -9.97 -22.24 -24.43
CA SER A 116 -9.05 -23.34 -24.08
C SER A 116 -8.32 -23.10 -22.76
N ILE A 117 -7.81 -24.20 -22.16
CA ILE A 117 -7.01 -24.13 -20.93
C ILE A 117 -5.69 -23.38 -21.16
N ASN A 118 -5.04 -23.58 -22.31
CA ASN A 118 -3.77 -22.91 -22.64
C ASN A 118 -3.95 -21.41 -22.80
N GLU A 119 -5.04 -20.99 -23.45
CA GLU A 119 -5.44 -19.59 -23.51
C GLU A 119 -5.69 -19.05 -22.11
N ALA A 120 -6.50 -19.72 -21.27
CA ALA A 120 -6.77 -19.28 -19.92
C ALA A 120 -5.49 -19.12 -19.08
N LYS A 121 -4.56 -20.08 -19.12
CA LYS A 121 -3.25 -20.00 -18.44
C LYS A 121 -2.42 -18.80 -18.94
N THR A 122 -2.42 -18.55 -20.25
CA THR A 122 -1.70 -17.43 -20.86
C THR A 122 -2.30 -16.09 -20.45
N THR A 123 -3.63 -15.97 -20.54
CA THR A 123 -4.38 -14.77 -20.16
C THR A 123 -4.16 -14.43 -18.68
N LEU A 124 -4.18 -15.41 -17.77
CA LEU A 124 -3.92 -15.15 -16.35
C LEU A 124 -2.53 -14.54 -16.10
N VAL A 125 -1.49 -15.04 -16.79
CA VAL A 125 -0.13 -14.50 -16.66
C VAL A 125 -0.06 -13.08 -17.23
N HIS A 126 -0.63 -12.85 -18.42
CA HIS A 126 -0.65 -11.53 -19.03
C HIS A 126 -1.42 -10.52 -18.17
N GLU A 127 -2.58 -10.89 -17.64
CA GLU A 127 -3.38 -10.03 -16.79
C GLU A 127 -2.67 -9.69 -15.48
N ALA A 128 -1.99 -10.65 -14.86
CA ALA A 128 -1.20 -10.40 -13.65
C ALA A 128 -0.04 -9.42 -13.89
N ILE A 129 0.67 -9.56 -15.02
CA ILE A 129 1.71 -8.62 -15.44
C ILE A 129 1.11 -7.24 -15.74
N GLN A 130 -0.04 -7.21 -16.41
CA GLN A 130 -0.74 -5.98 -16.74
C GLN A 130 -1.17 -5.20 -15.49
N ILE A 131 -1.68 -5.88 -14.45
CA ILE A 131 -1.97 -5.27 -13.14
C ILE A 131 -0.71 -4.61 -12.55
N GLN A 132 0.45 -5.28 -12.63
CA GLN A 132 1.70 -4.70 -12.13
C GLN A 132 2.13 -3.46 -12.92
N ILE A 133 2.02 -3.49 -14.25
CA ILE A 133 2.38 -2.36 -15.13
C ILE A 133 1.47 -1.17 -14.86
N GLU A 134 0.16 -1.40 -14.75
CA GLU A 134 -0.82 -0.36 -14.46
C GLU A 134 -0.60 0.25 -13.07
N ASP A 135 -0.28 -0.56 -12.06
CA ASP A 135 0.05 -0.05 -10.73
C ASP A 135 1.29 0.86 -10.76
N GLU A 136 2.33 0.51 -11.52
CA GLU A 136 3.53 1.34 -11.66
C GLU A 136 3.17 2.72 -12.24
N GLU A 137 2.34 2.73 -13.29
CA GLU A 137 1.89 3.95 -13.95
C GLU A 137 0.97 4.78 -13.05
N THR A 138 0.03 4.14 -12.36
CA THR A 138 -0.85 4.77 -11.37
C THR A 138 -0.04 5.43 -10.25
N CYS A 139 0.94 4.72 -9.69
CA CYS A 139 1.86 5.27 -8.67
C CYS A 139 2.63 6.49 -9.19
N ARG A 140 3.12 6.42 -10.43
CA ARG A 140 3.81 7.53 -11.11
C ARG A 140 2.89 8.74 -11.25
N MET A 141 1.64 8.54 -11.67
CA MET A 141 0.65 9.61 -11.83
C MET A 141 0.23 10.25 -10.51
N ILE A 142 -0.01 9.44 -9.46
CA ILE A 142 -0.26 9.93 -8.09
C ILE A 142 0.90 10.81 -7.63
N GLY A 143 2.14 10.34 -7.81
CA GLY A 143 3.33 11.10 -7.47
C GLY A 143 3.42 12.43 -8.23
N GLN A 144 3.09 12.43 -9.52
CA GLN A 144 3.08 13.65 -10.32
C GLN A 144 2.01 14.62 -9.85
N ASN A 145 0.79 14.15 -9.59
CA ASN A 145 -0.32 14.97 -9.11
C ASN A 145 0.03 15.58 -7.74
N ALA A 146 0.54 14.78 -6.81
CA ALA A 146 0.96 15.22 -5.48
C ALA A 146 2.10 16.25 -5.52
N LEU A 147 3.08 16.09 -6.43
CA LEU A 147 4.27 16.96 -6.47
C LEU A 147 3.93 18.44 -6.69
N HIS A 148 2.82 18.76 -7.36
CA HIS A 148 2.38 20.15 -7.58
C HIS A 148 1.97 20.86 -6.28
N LEU A 149 1.70 20.11 -5.20
CA LEU A 149 1.34 20.66 -3.89
C LEU A 149 2.56 21.13 -3.09
N PHE A 150 3.77 20.73 -3.49
CA PHE A 150 4.99 20.95 -2.73
C PHE A 150 5.93 21.93 -3.41
N LYS A 151 6.67 22.69 -2.60
CA LYS A 151 7.64 23.69 -3.04
C LYS A 151 9.03 23.36 -2.54
N LYS A 152 10.03 23.96 -3.18
CA LYS A 152 11.43 23.82 -2.77
C LYS A 152 11.59 24.32 -1.34
N GLY A 153 12.17 23.49 -0.48
CA GLY A 153 12.45 23.78 0.92
C GLY A 153 11.37 23.31 1.88
N ASP A 154 10.24 22.77 1.41
CA ASP A 154 9.15 22.31 2.25
C ASP A 154 9.57 21.15 3.18
N GLN A 155 9.02 21.14 4.39
CA GLN A 155 9.17 20.06 5.36
C GLN A 155 7.87 19.25 5.40
N ILE A 156 7.93 18.00 4.94
CA ILE A 156 6.73 17.17 4.74
C ILE A 156 6.76 16.01 5.72
N MET A 157 5.65 15.79 6.43
CA MET A 157 5.53 14.67 7.36
C MET A 157 4.73 13.51 6.76
N THR A 158 5.13 12.28 7.09
CA THR A 158 4.42 11.06 6.70
C THR A 158 4.45 10.01 7.82
N ILE A 159 3.61 9.00 7.69
CA ILE A 159 3.50 7.85 8.61
C ILE A 159 3.34 6.57 7.80
N CYS A 160 3.69 5.43 8.40
CA CYS A 160 3.73 4.11 7.78
C CYS A 160 4.76 4.04 6.65
N ASN A 161 4.56 3.09 5.74
CA ASN A 161 5.23 3.03 4.46
C ASN A 161 4.19 2.92 3.33
N ALA A 162 3.98 4.00 2.60
CA ALA A 162 3.18 4.05 1.37
C ALA A 162 4.10 4.35 0.16
N GLY A 163 5.22 3.63 0.15
CA GLY A 163 6.33 3.80 -0.77
C GLY A 163 6.47 2.71 -1.82
N SER A 164 7.65 2.70 -2.44
CA SER A 164 7.98 1.87 -3.59
C SER A 164 7.88 0.37 -3.30
N ILE A 165 8.16 -0.05 -2.07
CA ILE A 165 8.05 -1.47 -1.69
C ILE A 165 6.66 -1.85 -1.15
N ALA A 166 5.75 -0.88 -1.03
CA ALA A 166 4.34 -1.12 -0.70
C ALA A 166 3.46 -1.27 -1.95
N THR A 167 3.98 -0.90 -3.11
CA THR A 167 3.34 -0.99 -4.44
C THR A 167 4.24 -1.76 -5.39
N SER A 168 3.93 -1.80 -6.69
CA SER A 168 4.86 -2.31 -7.70
C SER A 168 6.22 -1.57 -7.61
N ARG A 169 6.18 -0.24 -7.77
CA ARG A 169 7.28 0.74 -7.76
C ARG A 169 6.74 2.15 -7.46
N TYR A 170 7.65 3.06 -7.12
CA TYR A 170 7.41 4.49 -6.78
C TYR A 170 6.64 4.72 -5.47
N GLY A 171 5.53 4.01 -5.26
CA GLY A 171 4.64 4.19 -4.12
C GLY A 171 3.50 5.17 -4.41
N THR A 172 2.80 5.58 -3.35
CA THR A 172 1.76 6.62 -3.44
C THR A 172 2.24 7.88 -2.73
N ALA A 173 2.19 7.91 -1.40
CA ALA A 173 2.61 9.07 -0.61
C ALA A 173 4.10 9.39 -0.73
N LEU A 174 4.95 8.38 -1.01
CA LEU A 174 6.39 8.60 -1.21
C LEU A 174 6.79 8.83 -2.68
N ALA A 175 5.91 8.52 -3.64
CA ALA A 175 6.18 8.79 -5.06
C ALA A 175 6.54 10.25 -5.37
N PRO A 176 5.87 11.29 -4.83
CA PRO A 176 6.28 12.67 -5.10
C PRO A 176 7.71 12.95 -4.60
N PHE A 177 8.20 12.26 -3.57
CA PHE A 177 9.55 12.48 -3.05
C PHE A 177 10.62 11.94 -3.98
N TYR A 178 10.39 10.76 -4.58
CA TYR A 178 11.26 10.23 -5.64
C TYR A 178 11.27 11.14 -6.86
N LEU A 179 10.10 11.63 -7.30
CA LEU A 179 10.01 12.53 -8.44
C LEU A 179 10.62 13.91 -8.15
N ALA A 180 10.48 14.42 -6.93
CA ALA A 180 11.13 15.65 -6.46
C ALA A 180 12.65 15.50 -6.53
N LYS A 181 13.18 14.37 -6.05
CA LYS A 181 14.62 14.08 -6.10
C LYS A 181 15.16 14.01 -7.52
N GLN A 182 14.43 13.37 -8.45
CA GLN A 182 14.80 13.34 -9.88
C GLN A 182 14.81 14.73 -10.54
N LYS A 183 14.04 15.68 -10.00
CA LYS A 183 13.94 17.06 -10.49
C LYS A 183 14.76 18.07 -9.68
N ASP A 184 15.62 17.60 -8.78
CA ASP A 184 16.38 18.44 -7.84
C ASP A 184 15.51 19.44 -7.03
N LEU A 185 14.24 19.08 -6.80
CA LEU A 185 13.35 19.80 -5.91
C LEU A 185 13.67 19.37 -4.47
N GLY A 186 14.45 20.20 -3.77
CA GLY A 186 14.84 19.92 -2.39
C GLY A 186 13.63 19.91 -1.46
N LEU A 187 13.21 18.72 -1.04
CA LEU A 187 12.21 18.48 0.01
C LEU A 187 12.90 17.82 1.20
N HIS A 188 12.42 18.08 2.41
CA HIS A 188 12.88 17.39 3.62
C HIS A 188 11.73 16.60 4.24
N ILE A 189 11.91 15.29 4.40
CA ILE A 189 10.83 14.38 4.80
C ILE A 189 11.01 14.02 6.29
N TYR A 190 9.96 14.17 7.08
CA TYR A 190 9.86 13.65 8.45
C TYR A 190 9.01 12.39 8.45
N ALA A 191 9.65 11.24 8.68
CA ALA A 191 8.95 9.95 8.79
C ALA A 191 8.73 9.60 10.27
N CYS A 192 7.46 9.42 10.67
CA CYS A 192 7.12 8.81 11.94
C CYS A 192 7.48 7.32 11.93
N GLU A 193 8.13 6.79 12.97
CA GLU A 193 8.60 5.40 13.01
C GLU A 193 7.50 4.36 12.81
N THR A 194 6.27 4.70 13.22
CA THR A 194 5.04 3.94 13.07
C THR A 194 5.00 2.65 13.87
N ARG A 195 4.87 2.77 15.19
CA ARG A 195 4.61 1.64 16.09
C ARG A 195 3.23 1.01 15.80
N PRO A 196 3.05 -0.29 16.11
CA PRO A 196 4.05 -1.17 16.71
C PRO A 196 5.02 -1.82 15.72
N VAL A 197 4.68 -1.90 14.42
CA VAL A 197 5.40 -2.70 13.41
C VAL A 197 6.66 -2.00 12.85
N LEU A 198 6.79 -0.70 13.12
CA LEU A 198 7.93 0.15 12.75
C LEU A 198 8.11 0.30 11.24
N GLN A 199 7.03 0.40 10.46
CA GLN A 199 7.16 0.53 9.00
C GLN A 199 7.89 1.82 8.60
N GLY A 200 7.65 2.94 9.30
CA GLY A 200 8.30 4.19 8.97
C GLY A 200 9.81 4.17 9.26
N SER A 201 10.21 3.53 10.35
CA SER A 201 11.63 3.37 10.69
C SER A 201 12.33 2.34 9.80
N ARG A 202 11.74 1.14 9.66
CA ARG A 202 12.40 0.02 8.98
C ARG A 202 12.32 0.08 7.46
N LEU A 203 11.26 0.68 6.91
CA LEU A 203 10.96 0.63 5.48
C LEU A 203 11.06 2.01 4.84
N THR A 204 10.28 2.99 5.32
CA THR A 204 10.24 4.35 4.74
C THR A 204 11.59 5.04 4.82
N ALA A 205 12.19 5.11 6.02
CA ALA A 205 13.52 5.72 6.16
C ALA A 205 14.57 4.97 5.32
N TRP A 206 14.51 3.63 5.27
CA TRP A 206 15.41 2.81 4.44
C TRP A 206 15.29 3.14 2.94
N GLU A 207 14.08 3.12 2.38
CA GLU A 207 13.88 3.31 0.93
C GLU A 207 14.12 4.76 0.48
N LEU A 208 13.84 5.73 1.35
CA LEU A 208 14.11 7.14 1.09
C LEU A 208 15.61 7.42 1.14
N MET A 209 16.33 6.90 2.15
CA MET A 209 17.79 7.02 2.22
C MET A 209 18.47 6.32 1.03
N GLN A 210 17.99 5.15 0.63
CA GLN A 210 18.50 4.45 -0.55
C GLN A 210 18.24 5.25 -1.84
N GLY A 211 17.12 5.96 -1.91
CA GLY A 211 16.80 6.90 -2.98
C GLY A 211 17.53 8.25 -2.89
N GLY A 212 18.44 8.44 -1.93
CA GLY A 212 19.15 9.72 -1.72
C GLY A 212 18.23 10.89 -1.36
N ILE A 213 17.04 10.60 -0.83
CA ILE A 213 16.07 11.59 -0.35
C ILE A 213 16.46 11.99 1.08
N ASP A 214 16.36 13.28 1.37
CA ASP A 214 16.64 13.83 2.69
C ASP A 214 15.49 13.49 3.65
N VAL A 215 15.76 12.62 4.62
CA VAL A 215 14.77 12.10 5.56
C VAL A 215 15.27 12.15 7.00
N THR A 216 14.41 12.61 7.90
CA THR A 216 14.59 12.54 9.35
C THR A 216 13.56 11.59 9.94
N LEU A 217 14.04 10.61 10.73
CA LEU A 217 13.19 9.71 11.50
C LEU A 217 12.80 10.34 12.84
N ILE A 218 11.52 10.23 13.22
CA ILE A 218 11.02 10.64 14.54
C ILE A 218 10.16 9.52 15.15
N THR A 219 10.03 9.48 16.47
CA THR A 219 9.01 8.64 17.12
C THR A 219 7.62 9.23 16.92
N ASP A 220 6.57 8.43 16.92
CA ASP A 220 5.20 8.88 16.63
C ASP A 220 4.73 10.02 17.57
N SER A 221 5.11 9.96 18.85
CA SER A 221 4.75 10.98 19.86
C SER A 221 5.45 12.33 19.66
N MET A 222 6.48 12.41 18.81
CA MET A 222 7.16 13.67 18.49
C MET A 222 6.41 14.49 17.44
N ALA A 223 5.41 13.92 16.75
CA ALA A 223 4.73 14.56 15.62
C ALA A 223 4.27 15.99 15.93
N ALA A 224 3.59 16.21 17.06
CA ALA A 224 3.11 17.54 17.46
C ALA A 224 4.25 18.56 17.68
N HIS A 225 5.32 18.14 18.38
CA HIS A 225 6.47 19.00 18.62
C HIS A 225 7.22 19.30 17.32
N THR A 226 7.37 18.31 16.45
CA THR A 226 8.00 18.46 15.13
C THR A 226 7.20 19.36 14.21
N MET A 227 5.86 19.23 14.17
CA MET A 227 4.98 20.13 13.41
C MET A 227 5.24 21.59 13.75
N LYS A 228 5.35 21.90 15.05
CA LYS A 228 5.64 23.24 15.55
C LYS A 228 7.08 23.70 15.28
N GLU A 229 8.07 22.93 15.72
CA GLU A 229 9.48 23.37 15.76
C GLU A 229 10.19 23.26 14.41
N LYS A 230 9.72 22.38 13.52
CA LYS A 230 10.28 22.19 12.17
C LYS A 230 9.45 22.83 11.09
N HIS A 231 8.38 23.53 11.47
CA HIS A 231 7.47 24.23 10.56
C HIS A 231 6.94 23.34 9.44
N ILE A 232 6.47 22.14 9.80
CA ILE A 232 5.92 21.18 8.83
C ILE A 232 4.86 21.87 7.97
N SER A 233 5.06 21.82 6.65
CA SER A 233 4.24 22.55 5.69
C SER A 233 3.10 21.71 5.11
N ALA A 234 3.22 20.38 5.17
CA ALA A 234 2.18 19.45 4.76
C ALA A 234 2.35 18.08 5.44
N VAL A 235 1.25 17.35 5.55
CA VAL A 235 1.25 15.92 5.84
C VAL A 235 0.74 15.18 4.61
N ILE A 236 1.40 14.10 4.22
CA ILE A 236 0.92 13.20 3.16
C ILE A 236 1.02 11.74 3.62
N VAL A 237 -0.06 10.99 3.47
CA VAL A 237 -0.18 9.59 3.89
C VAL A 237 -0.75 8.73 2.77
N GLY A 238 -0.59 7.41 2.88
CA GLY A 238 -1.32 6.45 2.04
C GLY A 238 -2.74 6.21 2.54
N ALA A 239 -3.40 5.20 1.97
CA ALA A 239 -4.65 4.64 2.49
C ALA A 239 -4.66 3.12 2.30
N ASP A 240 -5.41 2.43 3.16
CA ASP A 240 -5.74 1.01 3.02
C ASP A 240 -7.17 0.81 2.49
N ARG A 241 -8.09 1.75 2.78
CA ARG A 241 -9.44 1.78 2.23
C ARG A 241 -10.04 3.18 2.34
N ILE A 242 -10.75 3.64 1.30
CA ILE A 242 -11.46 4.94 1.31
C ILE A 242 -12.94 4.68 1.03
N ALA A 243 -13.82 5.11 1.94
CA ALA A 243 -15.27 4.99 1.78
C ALA A 243 -15.83 6.03 0.79
N LYS A 244 -17.09 5.86 0.38
CA LYS A 244 -17.75 6.78 -0.58
C LYS A 244 -17.74 8.25 -0.11
N ASN A 245 -17.84 8.51 1.19
CA ASN A 245 -17.78 9.87 1.76
C ASN A 245 -16.36 10.45 1.93
N GLY A 246 -15.32 9.74 1.50
CA GLY A 246 -13.92 10.12 1.64
C GLY A 246 -13.27 9.74 2.98
N ASP A 247 -14.01 9.17 3.92
CA ASP A 247 -13.42 8.66 5.16
C ASP A 247 -12.37 7.62 4.82
N THR A 248 -11.18 7.80 5.40
CA THR A 248 -10.00 7.05 5.01
C THR A 248 -9.52 6.19 6.16
N ALA A 249 -9.50 4.88 5.96
CA ALA A 249 -8.77 3.95 6.81
C ALA A 249 -7.30 3.92 6.39
N ASN A 250 -6.41 4.12 7.36
CA ASN A 250 -4.97 3.99 7.16
C ASN A 250 -4.32 3.51 8.46
N LYS A 251 -3.00 3.30 8.44
CA LYS A 251 -2.21 2.83 9.59
C LYS A 251 -2.52 3.62 10.87
N ILE A 252 -2.65 2.90 11.99
CA ILE A 252 -2.83 3.49 13.32
C ILE A 252 -1.85 4.64 13.57
N GLY A 253 -2.36 5.75 14.10
CA GLY A 253 -1.69 7.03 14.23
C GLY A 253 -2.05 8.05 13.15
N THR A 254 -2.66 7.63 12.03
CA THR A 254 -3.04 8.54 10.93
C THR A 254 -4.11 9.53 11.39
N TYR A 255 -5.15 9.06 12.07
CA TYR A 255 -6.19 9.92 12.60
C TYR A 255 -5.64 10.95 13.60
N GLY A 256 -4.75 10.52 14.50
CA GLY A 256 -4.06 11.43 15.43
C GLY A 256 -3.25 12.49 14.68
N LEU A 257 -2.57 12.10 13.60
CA LEU A 257 -1.79 13.01 12.77
C LEU A 257 -2.67 14.02 12.03
N ALA A 258 -3.85 13.60 11.56
CA ALA A 258 -4.84 14.49 10.92
C ALA A 258 -5.42 15.52 11.90
N ILE A 259 -5.70 15.12 13.14
CA ILE A 259 -6.13 16.05 14.21
C ILE A 259 -5.03 17.08 14.49
N LEU A 260 -3.78 16.64 14.62
CA LEU A 260 -2.66 17.54 14.86
C LEU A 260 -2.45 18.50 13.68
N ALA A 261 -2.49 18.00 12.45
CA ALA A 261 -2.37 18.82 11.25
C ALA A 261 -3.46 19.90 11.21
N ASN A 262 -4.71 19.54 11.50
CA ASN A 262 -5.82 20.49 11.60
C ASN A 262 -5.59 21.56 12.68
N ALA A 263 -5.13 21.16 13.89
CA ALA A 263 -4.85 22.09 14.98
C ALA A 263 -3.72 23.08 14.66
N PHE A 264 -2.73 22.66 13.86
CA PHE A 264 -1.64 23.52 13.39
C PHE A 264 -1.93 24.21 12.04
N GLN A 265 -3.13 24.01 11.46
CA GLN A 265 -3.51 24.54 10.15
C GLN A 265 -2.58 24.08 9.01
N ILE A 266 -2.07 22.85 9.12
CA ILE A 266 -1.23 22.19 8.14
C ILE A 266 -2.14 21.35 7.22
N PRO A 267 -2.00 21.45 5.88
CA PRO A 267 -2.80 20.63 4.97
C PRO A 267 -2.45 19.14 5.12
N PHE A 268 -3.49 18.31 5.17
CA PHE A 268 -3.39 16.87 5.34
C PHE A 268 -3.89 16.16 4.09
N PHE A 269 -3.01 15.48 3.37
CA PHE A 269 -3.30 14.82 2.10
C PHE A 269 -3.28 13.30 2.23
N VAL A 270 -4.21 12.65 1.53
CA VAL A 270 -4.22 11.20 1.33
C VAL A 270 -3.84 10.93 -0.12
N ALA A 271 -2.91 10.00 -0.36
CA ALA A 271 -2.50 9.59 -1.70
C ALA A 271 -2.77 8.11 -1.91
N ALA A 272 -3.73 7.79 -2.78
CA ALA A 272 -4.18 6.42 -3.01
C ALA A 272 -4.76 6.23 -4.42
N PRO A 273 -4.59 5.05 -5.03
CA PRO A 273 -5.18 4.76 -6.33
C PRO A 273 -6.69 4.55 -6.26
N LEU A 274 -7.39 4.66 -7.39
CA LEU A 274 -8.83 4.37 -7.45
C LEU A 274 -9.17 2.97 -6.92
N SER A 275 -8.28 1.99 -7.10
CA SER A 275 -8.45 0.62 -6.59
C SER A 275 -8.52 0.51 -5.05
N THR A 276 -8.22 1.58 -4.31
CA THR A 276 -8.31 1.63 -2.83
C THR A 276 -9.66 2.16 -2.34
N PHE A 277 -10.49 2.72 -3.24
CA PHE A 277 -11.83 3.19 -2.88
C PHE A 277 -12.81 2.01 -2.85
N ASP A 278 -13.63 1.97 -1.80
CA ASP A 278 -14.70 1.01 -1.62
C ASP A 278 -16.03 1.77 -1.72
N LEU A 279 -16.59 1.80 -2.94
CA LEU A 279 -17.85 2.48 -3.22
C LEU A 279 -19.09 1.74 -2.70
N GLN A 280 -18.91 0.55 -2.10
CA GLN A 280 -20.01 -0.23 -1.51
C GLN A 280 -20.29 0.16 -0.06
N ILE A 281 -19.40 0.96 0.55
CA ILE A 281 -19.55 1.47 1.91
C ILE A 281 -19.74 3.00 1.89
N GLU A 282 -20.68 3.47 2.69
CA GLU A 282 -21.08 4.88 2.74
C GLU A 282 -20.10 5.72 3.55
N ASN A 283 -19.53 5.16 4.63
CA ASN A 283 -18.65 5.88 5.55
C ASN A 283 -17.64 4.97 6.26
N GLY A 284 -16.75 5.61 7.03
CA GLY A 284 -15.66 4.93 7.73
C GLY A 284 -16.09 3.96 8.84
N ASP A 285 -17.29 4.12 9.42
CA ASP A 285 -17.78 3.22 10.48
C ASP A 285 -18.04 1.79 9.98
N GLN A 286 -18.19 1.63 8.66
CA GLN A 286 -18.39 0.32 8.01
C GLN A 286 -17.07 -0.38 7.69
N ILE A 287 -15.92 0.26 7.92
CA ILE A 287 -14.62 -0.34 7.64
C ILE A 287 -14.19 -1.21 8.83
N PRO A 288 -14.01 -2.53 8.64
CA PRO A 288 -13.55 -3.41 9.70
C PRO A 288 -12.09 -3.10 10.07
N ILE A 289 -11.82 -2.90 11.36
CA ILE A 289 -10.47 -2.65 11.88
C ILE A 289 -9.84 -3.97 12.35
N GLU A 290 -8.69 -4.30 11.76
CA GLU A 290 -7.86 -5.45 12.16
C GLU A 290 -7.23 -5.19 13.53
N GLU A 291 -7.56 -5.98 14.55
CA GLU A 291 -6.77 -6.07 15.78
C GLU A 291 -5.75 -7.21 15.65
N ARG A 292 -4.49 -6.91 15.98
CA ARG A 292 -3.36 -7.83 15.79
C ARG A 292 -2.84 -8.36 17.11
N ASP A 293 -1.93 -9.33 17.02
CA ASP A 293 -1.30 -9.96 18.17
C ASP A 293 -0.77 -8.89 19.15
N PRO A 294 -1.15 -8.96 20.44
CA PRO A 294 -0.71 -7.99 21.45
C PRO A 294 0.82 -7.93 21.63
N ASP A 295 1.55 -8.98 21.25
CA ASP A 295 3.01 -9.04 21.37
C ASP A 295 3.74 -8.09 20.43
N GLU A 296 3.11 -7.61 19.35
CA GLU A 296 3.67 -6.51 18.55
C GLU A 296 3.92 -5.26 19.43
N VAL A 297 3.10 -5.08 20.48
CA VAL A 297 3.25 -3.99 21.45
C VAL A 297 4.14 -4.38 22.61
N ARG A 298 3.99 -5.60 23.16
CA ARG A 298 4.75 -6.06 24.35
C ARG A 298 6.24 -6.27 24.08
N GLN A 299 6.62 -6.53 22.84
CA GLN A 299 7.99 -6.81 22.44
C GLN A 299 8.32 -6.30 21.04
N ILE A 300 9.62 -6.15 20.78
CA ILE A 300 10.17 -5.86 19.45
C ILE A 300 11.29 -6.87 19.19
N SER A 301 11.20 -7.62 18.09
CA SER A 301 12.20 -8.63 17.70
C SER A 301 12.54 -9.65 18.80
N GLY A 302 11.52 -10.10 19.54
CA GLY A 302 11.70 -11.06 20.65
C GLY A 302 12.18 -10.44 21.97
N ILE A 303 12.46 -9.13 21.99
CA ILE A 303 12.90 -8.41 23.18
C ILE A 303 11.72 -7.68 23.80
N ARG A 304 11.37 -8.09 25.02
CA ARG A 304 10.24 -7.56 25.78
C ARG A 304 10.47 -6.10 26.21
N THR A 305 9.48 -5.25 25.97
CA THR A 305 9.46 -3.82 26.30
C THR A 305 8.34 -3.45 27.29
N ALA A 306 7.47 -4.42 27.64
CA ALA A 306 6.41 -4.27 28.63
C ALA A 306 6.28 -5.56 29.48
N PRO A 307 5.61 -5.56 30.65
CA PRO A 307 5.36 -6.78 31.41
C PRO A 307 4.66 -7.87 30.58
N GLU A 308 5.00 -9.14 30.83
CA GLU A 308 4.61 -10.31 30.01
C GLU A 308 3.10 -10.39 29.72
N ASP A 309 2.28 -10.23 30.75
CA ASP A 309 0.83 -10.46 30.65
C ASP A 309 0.03 -9.15 30.66
N VAL A 310 0.67 -7.99 30.45
CA VAL A 310 -0.07 -6.73 30.43
C VAL A 310 -1.12 -6.76 29.30
N PRO A 311 -2.41 -6.44 29.58
CA PRO A 311 -3.42 -6.33 28.53
C PRO A 311 -3.03 -5.26 27.51
N VAL A 312 -3.28 -5.52 26.23
CA VAL A 312 -2.93 -4.64 25.12
C VAL A 312 -4.17 -4.46 24.24
N PHE A 313 -4.37 -3.23 23.78
CA PHE A 313 -5.26 -2.90 22.67
C PHE A 313 -4.40 -2.56 21.46
N ASN A 314 -4.45 -3.38 20.40
CA ASN A 314 -3.57 -3.27 19.23
C ASN A 314 -4.35 -3.20 17.90
N PRO A 315 -5.10 -2.12 17.66
CA PRO A 315 -5.69 -1.86 16.35
C PRO A 315 -4.59 -1.51 15.34
N ALA A 316 -4.59 -2.17 14.19
CA ALA A 316 -3.60 -1.95 13.15
C ALA A 316 -3.90 -0.69 12.30
N PHE A 317 -5.12 -0.18 12.35
CA PHE A 317 -5.62 0.93 11.53
C PHE A 317 -6.52 1.83 12.36
N ASP A 318 -6.67 3.08 11.92
CA ASP A 318 -7.69 4.01 12.38
C ASP A 318 -8.39 4.68 11.20
N ILE A 319 -9.50 5.37 11.47
CA ILE A 319 -10.30 6.07 10.47
C ILE A 319 -10.08 7.58 10.62
N THR A 320 -9.68 8.23 9.54
CA THR A 320 -9.63 9.67 9.44
C THR A 320 -10.90 10.18 8.75
N PRO A 321 -11.76 10.94 9.46
CA PRO A 321 -12.93 11.57 8.87
C PRO A 321 -12.54 12.52 7.75
N SER A 322 -13.32 12.54 6.66
CA SER A 322 -13.01 13.34 5.48
C SER A 322 -12.94 14.85 5.75
N SER A 323 -13.60 15.33 6.81
CA SER A 323 -13.52 16.72 7.29
C SER A 323 -12.13 17.17 7.76
N LEU A 324 -11.22 16.23 8.06
CA LEU A 324 -9.83 16.51 8.41
C LEU A 324 -8.87 16.37 7.22
N ILE A 325 -9.37 15.94 6.05
CA ILE A 325 -8.57 15.71 4.85
C ILE A 325 -8.67 16.93 3.94
N SER A 326 -7.52 17.52 3.60
CA SER A 326 -7.42 18.67 2.71
C SER A 326 -7.53 18.31 1.23
N GLY A 327 -7.17 17.07 0.87
CA GLY A 327 -7.41 16.52 -0.45
C GLY A 327 -6.98 15.06 -0.57
N ILE A 328 -7.61 14.34 -1.51
CA ILE A 328 -7.30 12.95 -1.86
C ILE A 328 -6.70 12.93 -3.27
N ILE A 329 -5.46 12.46 -3.38
CA ILE A 329 -4.66 12.44 -4.60
C ILE A 329 -4.74 11.05 -5.22
N THR A 330 -5.15 11.00 -6.48
CA THR A 330 -5.29 9.77 -7.28
C THR A 330 -4.50 9.89 -8.58
N GLU A 331 -4.49 8.82 -9.39
CA GLU A 331 -3.96 8.85 -10.75
C GLU A 331 -4.76 9.75 -11.70
N LYS A 332 -5.99 10.11 -11.33
CA LYS A 332 -6.89 10.96 -12.13
C LYS A 332 -6.87 12.43 -11.72
N GLY A 333 -6.22 12.79 -10.62
CA GLY A 333 -6.10 14.17 -10.17
C GLY A 333 -6.16 14.28 -8.65
N ILE A 334 -6.69 15.41 -8.15
CA ILE A 334 -6.83 15.68 -6.73
C ILE A 334 -8.28 16.07 -6.45
N VAL A 335 -8.91 15.35 -5.52
CA VAL A 335 -10.25 15.63 -4.99
C VAL A 335 -10.08 16.52 -3.76
N MET A 336 -10.68 17.71 -3.73
CA MET A 336 -10.34 18.77 -2.74
C MET A 336 -11.49 19.12 -1.78
N GLY A 337 -12.60 18.40 -1.85
CA GLY A 337 -13.79 18.65 -1.03
C GLY A 337 -14.98 17.90 -1.61
N SER A 338 -16.19 18.16 -1.08
CA SER A 338 -17.44 17.54 -1.56
C SER A 338 -17.28 16.05 -1.88
N TYR A 339 -16.57 15.32 -1.01
CA TYR A 339 -15.94 14.04 -1.38
C TYR A 339 -16.93 13.04 -1.96
N THR A 340 -18.14 12.92 -1.39
CA THR A 340 -19.19 12.05 -1.93
C THR A 340 -19.51 12.32 -3.40
N GLU A 341 -19.64 13.59 -3.78
CA GLU A 341 -20.02 14.03 -5.13
C GLU A 341 -18.82 13.90 -6.09
N GLU A 342 -17.65 14.38 -5.68
CA GLU A 342 -16.45 14.36 -6.52
C GLU A 342 -15.93 12.93 -6.74
N ILE A 343 -15.99 12.05 -5.73
CA ILE A 343 -15.64 10.63 -5.88
C ILE A 343 -16.62 9.94 -6.82
N GLU A 344 -17.93 10.18 -6.68
CA GLU A 344 -18.92 9.58 -7.59
C GLU A 344 -18.68 10.00 -9.05
N GLN A 345 -18.39 11.28 -9.29
CA GLN A 345 -18.04 11.78 -10.63
C GLN A 345 -16.76 11.14 -11.17
N LEU A 346 -15.73 11.01 -10.32
CA LEU A 346 -14.43 10.42 -10.68
C LEU A 346 -14.58 9.00 -11.25
N PHE A 347 -15.47 8.21 -10.66
CA PHE A 347 -15.73 6.83 -11.10
C PHE A 347 -16.72 6.76 -12.27
N ALA A 348 -17.67 7.69 -12.38
CA ALA A 348 -18.55 7.78 -13.55
C ALA A 348 -17.75 8.05 -14.84
N ASP A 349 -16.79 8.97 -14.79
CA ASP A 349 -15.95 9.31 -15.95
C ASP A 349 -15.05 8.13 -16.38
N CYS A 350 -14.66 7.26 -15.45
CA CYS A 350 -13.88 6.06 -15.75
C CYS A 350 -14.71 4.93 -16.41
N GLN A 351 -16.03 4.88 -16.20
CA GLN A 351 -16.89 3.91 -16.89
C GLN A 351 -17.19 4.30 -18.34
N LEU A 352 -16.95 5.56 -18.70
CA LEU A 352 -17.18 6.13 -20.04
C LEU A 352 -15.92 6.16 -20.92
N SER A 353 -14.74 5.89 -20.34
CA SER A 353 -13.43 5.92 -21.00
C SER A 353 -12.91 4.53 -21.37
#